data_AF-A0A532D9Q1-F1
#
_entry.id   AF-A0A532D9Q1-F1
#
_cell.length_a   1.000
_cell.length_b   1.000
_cell.length_c   1.000
_cell.angle_alpha   90.00
_cell.angle_beta   90.00
_cell.angle_gamma   90.00
#
_symmetry.space_group_name_H-M   'P 1'
#
loop_
_entity.id
_entity.type
_entity.pdbx_description
1 polymer ?
#
loop_
_entity_poly.entity_id
_entity_poly.type
_entity_poly.pdbx_seq_one_letter_code
_entity_poly.pdbx_strand_id
1 'polypeptide(L)'
;MGEIDTAPEVAAKAIEDLTALEVDPGKCERLYKAALVQSSSGVTYRMLAKVSGTGQLDLVHYGCDLDENGNPIAKWKVRRILEQALERFDKELATIKKDIVDNGEIVQGAWVHDMTGMADVATQGKSLDEWSRNTTAEVRKKSS
;
A
#
# COMPACT_ATOMS: atom_id res chain seq x y z
N MET A 1 -29.68 -37.67 14.28
CA MET A 1 -28.55 -37.92 15.20
C MET A 1 -27.47 -38.60 14.37
N GLY A 2 -26.36 -37.98 13.99
CA GLY A 2 -25.93 -36.60 14.21
C GLY A 2 -25.31 -36.06 12.93
N GLU A 3 -25.36 -34.74 12.81
CA GLU A 3 -24.64 -33.96 11.81
C GLU A 3 -23.15 -34.29 11.85
N ILE A 4 -22.55 -34.52 10.68
CA ILE A 4 -21.10 -34.43 10.49
C ILE A 4 -20.88 -33.21 9.61
N ASP A 5 -20.58 -32.13 10.31
CA ASP A 5 -20.27 -30.80 9.81
C ASP A 5 -19.05 -30.87 8.86
N THR A 6 -19.32 -30.89 7.56
CA THR A 6 -18.33 -30.62 6.53
C THR A 6 -18.09 -29.11 6.46
N ALA A 7 -17.29 -28.56 7.36
CA ALA A 7 -16.45 -27.37 7.12
C ALA A 7 -15.54 -27.09 8.32
N PRO A 8 -14.21 -27.17 8.12
CA PRO A 8 -13.44 -25.94 8.37
C PRO A 8 -12.31 -25.67 7.37
N GLU A 9 -12.12 -26.50 6.34
CA GLU A 9 -10.95 -26.35 5.44
C GLU A 9 -11.12 -25.32 4.31
N VAL A 10 -12.36 -24.91 3.99
CA VAL A 10 -12.63 -23.92 2.93
C VAL A 10 -12.53 -22.47 3.44
N ALA A 11 -12.74 -22.24 4.74
CA ALA A 11 -12.71 -20.89 5.31
C ALA A 11 -11.28 -20.34 5.49
N ALA A 12 -10.26 -21.19 5.52
CA ALA A 12 -8.86 -20.77 5.72
C ALA A 12 -8.12 -20.45 4.41
N LYS A 13 -8.71 -20.71 3.23
CA LYS A 13 -8.05 -20.56 1.92
C LYS A 13 -8.12 -19.16 1.30
N ALA A 14 -8.73 -18.20 1.97
CA ALA A 14 -8.86 -16.84 1.46
C ALA A 14 -8.59 -15.82 2.58
N ILE A 15 -7.39 -15.85 3.17
CA ILE A 15 -6.78 -14.56 3.48
C ILE A 15 -6.38 -14.02 2.10
N GLU A 16 -7.34 -13.48 1.36
CA GLU A 16 -7.07 -12.54 0.28
C GLU A 16 -6.03 -11.58 0.85
N ASP A 17 -4.87 -11.43 0.19
CA ASP A 17 -3.85 -10.51 0.65
C ASP A 17 -4.52 -9.15 0.83
N LEU A 18 -4.81 -8.76 2.08
CA LEU A 18 -5.62 -7.57 2.39
C LEU A 18 -4.90 -6.28 1.96
N THR A 19 -3.65 -6.42 1.51
CA THR A 19 -2.83 -5.36 0.93
C THR A 19 -2.86 -5.31 -0.59
N ALA A 20 -3.48 -6.30 -1.24
CA ALA A 20 -3.65 -6.37 -2.68
C ALA A 20 -4.77 -5.41 -3.09
N LEU A 21 -4.36 -4.30 -3.69
CA LEU A 21 -5.28 -3.39 -4.34
C LEU A 21 -5.41 -3.83 -5.80
N GLU A 22 -6.37 -4.71 -6.08
CA GLU A 22 -6.65 -5.16 -7.44
C GLU A 22 -7.19 -3.99 -8.28
N VAL A 23 -6.69 -3.86 -9.51
CA VAL A 23 -7.12 -2.85 -10.46
C VAL A 23 -7.82 -3.56 -11.61
N ASP A 24 -9.12 -3.34 -11.73
CA ASP A 24 -9.96 -3.90 -12.77
C ASP A 24 -10.13 -2.87 -13.92
N PRO A 25 -9.38 -3.03 -15.04
CA PRO A 25 -9.53 -2.13 -16.18
C PRO A 25 -10.92 -2.22 -16.83
N GLY A 26 -11.64 -3.34 -16.66
CA GLY A 26 -13.02 -3.50 -17.12
C GLY A 26 -14.02 -2.65 -16.35
N LYS A 27 -13.68 -2.24 -15.12
CA LYS A 27 -14.44 -1.27 -14.31
C LYS A 27 -13.89 0.16 -14.41
N CYS A 28 -13.03 0.40 -15.39
CA CYS A 28 -12.30 1.66 -15.56
C CYS A 28 -11.47 2.05 -14.33
N GLU A 29 -11.02 1.07 -13.54
CA GLU A 29 -10.13 1.33 -12.41
C GLU A 29 -8.70 1.56 -12.91
N ARG A 30 -7.98 2.46 -12.24
CA ARG A 30 -6.60 2.82 -12.59
C ARG A 30 -5.80 3.04 -11.32
N LEU A 31 -4.50 2.78 -11.39
CA LEU A 31 -3.60 3.21 -10.31
C LEU A 31 -3.57 4.74 -10.27
N TYR A 32 -3.55 5.28 -9.06
CA TYR A 32 -3.58 6.73 -8.83
C TYR A 32 -2.23 7.22 -8.33
N LYS A 33 -1.89 6.87 -7.09
CA LYS A 33 -0.66 7.26 -6.43
C LYS A 33 -0.19 6.14 -5.51
N ALA A 34 1.11 6.09 -5.27
CA ALA A 34 1.71 5.28 -4.22
C ALA A 34 2.58 6.16 -3.32
N ALA A 35 2.78 5.74 -2.06
CA ALA A 35 3.69 6.41 -1.16
C ALA A 35 4.47 5.41 -0.31
N LEU A 36 5.69 5.80 0.05
CA LEU A 36 6.55 5.10 0.99
C LEU A 36 7.00 6.14 2.03
N VAL A 37 6.86 5.81 3.31
CA VAL A 37 7.32 6.66 4.42
C VAL A 37 8.24 5.84 5.30
N GLN A 38 9.40 6.38 5.63
CA GLN A 38 10.36 5.74 6.51
C GLN A 38 10.41 6.47 7.86
N SER A 39 10.35 5.69 8.93
CA SER A 39 10.59 6.15 10.29
C SER A 39 12.05 5.99 10.71
N SER A 40 12.47 6.68 11.76
CA SER A 40 13.82 6.60 12.32
C SER A 40 14.20 5.24 12.89
N SER A 41 13.22 4.39 13.26
CA SER A 41 13.49 3.03 13.72
C SER A 41 13.77 2.04 12.58
N GLY A 42 13.64 2.46 11.32
CA GLY A 42 13.77 1.59 10.16
C GLY A 42 12.44 0.99 9.68
N VAL A 43 11.33 1.23 10.38
CA VAL A 43 10.00 0.83 9.91
C VAL A 43 9.63 1.58 8.64
N THR A 44 9.12 0.85 7.66
CA THR A 44 8.58 1.39 6.41
C THR A 44 7.07 1.30 6.37
N TYR A 45 6.41 2.41 6.07
CA TYR A 45 4.98 2.45 5.79
C TYR A 45 4.77 2.58 4.29
N ARG A 46 3.94 1.70 3.71
CA ARG A 46 3.58 1.74 2.30
C ARG A 46 2.12 2.10 2.15
N MET A 47 1.82 2.86 1.11
CA MET A 47 0.46 3.22 0.72
C MET A 47 0.32 3.07 -0.79
N LEU A 48 -0.80 2.50 -1.22
CA LEU A 48 -1.16 2.37 -2.62
C LEU A 48 -2.61 2.80 -2.79
N ALA A 49 -2.87 3.56 -3.84
CA ALA A 49 -4.22 3.99 -4.16
C ALA A 49 -4.56 3.76 -5.63
N LYS A 50 -5.83 3.44 -5.86
CA LYS A 50 -6.46 3.36 -7.17
C LYS A 50 -7.65 4.31 -7.22
N VAL A 51 -8.03 4.68 -8.42
CA VAL A 51 -9.24 5.46 -8.69
C VAL A 51 -10.18 4.63 -9.56
N SER A 52 -11.45 4.63 -9.20
CA SER A 52 -12.53 4.00 -9.96
C SER A 52 -12.94 4.85 -11.16
N GLY A 53 -13.69 4.28 -12.10
CA GLY A 53 -14.31 5.03 -13.19
C GLY A 53 -15.24 6.17 -12.75
N THR A 54 -15.74 6.13 -11.51
CA THR A 54 -16.57 7.18 -10.90
C THR A 54 -15.75 8.31 -10.27
N GLY A 55 -14.42 8.22 -10.30
CA GLY A 55 -13.51 9.22 -9.73
C GLY A 55 -13.29 9.08 -8.22
N GLN A 56 -13.74 7.99 -7.61
CA GLN A 56 -13.54 7.70 -6.20
C GLN A 56 -12.19 7.00 -5.98
N LEU A 57 -11.56 7.29 -4.85
CA LEU A 57 -10.28 6.76 -4.42
C LEU A 57 -10.49 5.56 -3.49
N ASP A 58 -9.91 4.43 -3.86
CA ASP A 58 -9.65 3.34 -2.93
C ASP A 58 -8.16 3.37 -2.57
N LEU A 59 -7.83 3.25 -1.29
CA LEU A 59 -6.46 3.20 -0.82
C LEU A 59 -6.26 2.11 0.22
N VAL A 60 -5.04 1.58 0.24
CA VAL A 60 -4.56 0.69 1.27
C VAL A 60 -3.24 1.22 1.79
N HIS A 61 -3.04 1.16 3.10
CA HIS A 61 -1.74 1.40 3.70
C HIS A 61 -1.45 0.40 4.81
N TYR A 62 -0.16 0.17 5.04
CA TYR A 62 0.33 -0.77 6.04
C TYR A 62 1.76 -0.40 6.44
N GLY A 63 2.15 -0.77 7.66
CA GLY A 63 3.54 -0.85 8.08
C GLY A 63 4.14 -2.19 7.67
N CYS A 64 5.42 -2.20 7.33
CA CYS A 64 6.18 -3.40 7.04
C CYS A 64 7.66 -3.18 7.31
N ASP A 65 8.35 -4.29 7.56
CA ASP A 65 9.79 -4.35 7.43
C ASP A 65 10.16 -4.66 5.97
N LEU A 66 11.42 -4.45 5.62
CA LEU A 66 11.94 -4.71 4.27
C LEU A 66 12.99 -5.81 4.33
N ASP A 67 12.86 -6.81 3.47
CA ASP A 67 13.87 -7.86 3.34
C ASP A 67 15.13 -7.38 2.58
N GLU A 68 16.07 -8.31 2.37
CA GLU A 68 17.31 -8.08 1.63
C GLU A 68 17.13 -7.73 0.15
N ASN A 69 15.91 -7.85 -0.38
CA ASN A 69 15.54 -7.51 -1.74
C ASN A 69 14.62 -6.27 -1.78
N GLY A 70 14.28 -5.68 -0.63
CA GLY A 70 13.35 -4.56 -0.54
C GLY A 70 11.87 -4.96 -0.68
N ASN A 71 11.56 -6.24 -0.50
CA ASN A 71 10.20 -6.72 -0.44
C ASN A 71 9.62 -6.48 0.96
N PRO A 72 8.34 -6.12 1.07
CA PRO A 72 7.68 -5.95 2.35
C PRO A 72 7.53 -7.31 3.04
N ILE A 73 8.10 -7.44 4.23
CA ILE A 73 7.93 -8.58 5.13
C ILE A 73 7.22 -8.11 6.41
N ALA A 74 6.58 -9.05 7.11
CA ALA A 74 5.83 -8.79 8.35
C ALA A 74 4.91 -7.55 8.23
N LYS A 75 3.77 -7.65 7.55
CA LYS A 75 2.86 -6.50 7.38
C LYS A 75 2.03 -6.28 8.64
N TRP A 76 1.87 -5.04 9.12
CA TRP A 76 1.02 -4.67 10.25
C TRP A 76 0.26 -3.37 10.01
N LYS A 77 -0.68 -3.03 10.91
CA LYS A 77 -1.54 -1.83 10.80
C LYS A 77 -2.18 -1.69 9.40
N VAL A 78 -2.56 -2.82 8.80
CA VAL A 78 -3.18 -2.84 7.47
C VAL A 78 -4.53 -2.14 7.56
N ARG A 79 -4.72 -1.11 6.75
CA ARG A 79 -5.97 -0.35 6.67
C ARG A 79 -6.33 -0.12 5.23
N ARG A 80 -7.58 -0.48 4.90
CA ARG A 80 -8.20 -0.29 3.58
C ARG A 80 -9.29 0.77 3.72
N ILE A 81 -9.29 1.76 2.84
CA ILE A 81 -10.27 2.84 2.81
C ILE A 81 -10.82 2.91 1.41
N LEU A 82 -12.13 2.79 1.28
CA LEU A 82 -12.81 2.66 0.00
C LEU A 82 -13.67 3.88 -0.30
N GLU A 83 -13.87 4.15 -1.59
CA GLU A 83 -14.88 5.06 -2.10
C GLU A 83 -14.74 6.51 -1.59
N GLN A 84 -13.50 6.98 -1.44
CA GLN A 84 -13.20 8.30 -0.86
C GLN A 84 -12.97 9.37 -1.94
N ALA A 85 -12.96 10.65 -1.53
CA ALA A 85 -12.46 11.73 -2.37
C ALA A 85 -10.94 11.62 -2.58
N LEU A 86 -10.42 12.12 -3.71
CA LEU A 86 -8.99 12.06 -4.07
C LEU A 86 -8.07 12.68 -3.00
N GLU A 87 -8.52 13.76 -2.34
CA GLU A 87 -7.80 14.42 -1.24
C GLU A 87 -7.52 13.49 -0.05
N ARG A 88 -8.22 12.34 0.03
CA ARG A 88 -7.99 11.38 1.09
C ARG A 88 -6.58 10.79 1.04
N PHE A 89 -5.96 10.71 -0.14
CA PHE A 89 -4.58 10.27 -0.28
C PHE A 89 -3.63 11.12 0.58
N ASP A 90 -3.65 12.43 0.40
CA ASP A 90 -2.75 13.35 1.10
C ASP A 90 -3.07 13.41 2.61
N LYS A 91 -4.36 13.31 2.98
CA LYS A 91 -4.79 13.23 4.39
C LYS A 91 -4.28 11.98 5.09
N GLU A 92 -4.35 10.82 4.42
CA GLU A 92 -3.85 9.57 5.00
C GLU A 92 -2.31 9.57 5.07
N LEU A 93 -1.62 10.10 4.06
CA LEU A 93 -0.17 10.28 4.10
C LEU A 93 0.27 11.18 5.27
N ALA A 94 -0.45 12.28 5.51
CA ALA A 94 -0.21 13.16 6.65
C ALA A 94 -0.49 12.44 7.98
N THR A 95 -1.52 11.60 8.03
CA THR A 95 -1.88 10.80 9.20
C THR A 95 -0.77 9.80 9.54
N ILE A 96 -0.20 9.10 8.56
CA ILE A 96 0.94 8.19 8.76
C ILE A 96 2.14 8.95 9.32
N LYS A 97 2.51 10.09 8.72
CA LYS A 97 3.61 10.93 9.22
C LYS A 97 3.38 11.39 10.65
N LYS A 98 2.15 11.76 10.97
CA LYS A 98 1.76 12.16 12.32
C LYS A 98 1.84 10.99 13.30
N ASP A 99 1.35 9.80 12.95
CA ASP A 99 1.44 8.60 13.80
C ASP A 99 2.90 8.27 14.16
N ILE A 100 3.82 8.38 13.19
CA ILE A 100 5.27 8.20 13.43
C ILE A 100 5.76 9.20 14.49
N VAL A 101 5.43 10.49 14.33
CA VAL A 101 5.86 11.54 15.26
C VAL A 101 5.21 11.41 16.63
N ASP A 102 3.92 11.10 16.70
CA ASP A 102 3.19 10.91 17.95
C ASP A 102 3.71 9.68 18.73
N ASN A 103 4.28 8.69 18.03
CA ASN A 103 4.98 7.55 18.64
C ASN A 103 6.43 7.87 19.08
N GLY A 104 6.87 9.13 18.98
CA GLY A 104 8.20 9.57 19.38
C GLY A 104 9.30 9.31 18.35
N GLU A 105 8.94 8.97 17.11
CA GLU A 105 9.88 8.72 16.03
C GLU A 105 9.99 9.92 15.08
N ILE A 106 11.03 9.92 14.24
CA ILE A 106 11.22 10.95 13.22
C ILE A 106 10.91 10.37 11.84
N VAL A 107 10.18 11.11 11.02
CA VAL A 107 10.01 10.78 9.59
C VAL A 107 11.33 11.06 8.88
N GLN A 108 12.08 10.01 8.51
CA GLN A 108 13.35 10.13 7.79
C GLN A 108 13.14 10.49 6.32
N GLY A 109 12.04 10.05 5.73
CA GLY A 109 11.71 10.33 4.34
C GLY A 109 10.28 9.95 4.01
N ALA A 110 9.74 10.64 3.01
CA ALA A 110 8.46 10.32 2.42
C ALA A 110 8.54 10.53 0.92
N TRP A 111 8.31 9.46 0.16
CA TRP A 111 8.36 9.43 -1.28
C TRP A 111 6.97 9.17 -1.81
N VAL A 112 6.55 9.92 -2.82
CA VAL A 112 5.25 9.77 -3.47
C VAL A 112 5.49 9.51 -4.96
N HIS A 113 4.78 8.54 -5.50
CA HIS A 113 4.76 8.22 -6.91
C HIS A 113 3.38 8.55 -7.48
N ASP A 114 3.34 9.53 -8.37
CA ASP A 114 2.13 9.91 -9.09
C ASP A 114 2.07 9.16 -10.44
N MET A 115 0.98 8.42 -10.64
CA MET A 115 0.75 7.60 -11.83
C MET A 115 -0.40 8.14 -12.70
N THR A 116 -0.93 9.32 -12.36
CA THR A 116 -2.11 9.90 -13.03
C THR A 116 -1.82 10.33 -14.46
N GLY A 117 -0.56 10.64 -14.77
CA GLY A 117 -0.11 11.02 -16.11
C GLY A 117 0.17 9.85 -17.06
N MET A 118 -0.07 8.59 -16.65
CA MET A 118 0.31 7.41 -17.42
C MET A 118 -0.85 6.86 -18.27
N ALA A 119 -0.51 6.41 -19.49
CA ALA A 119 -1.48 6.12 -20.55
C ALA A 119 -2.40 4.93 -20.27
N ASP A 120 -1.93 3.89 -19.58
CA ASP A 120 -2.67 2.67 -19.31
C ASP A 120 -2.21 1.96 -18.03
N VAL A 121 -3.02 1.00 -17.54
CA VAL A 121 -2.78 0.26 -16.29
C VAL A 121 -1.50 -0.57 -16.35
N ALA A 122 -1.10 -1.08 -17.51
CA ALA A 122 0.13 -1.85 -17.63
C ALA A 122 1.37 -0.95 -17.49
N THR A 123 1.35 0.26 -18.08
CA THR A 123 2.39 1.27 -17.84
C THR A 123 2.44 1.69 -16.37
N GLN A 124 1.28 1.90 -15.75
CA GLN A 124 1.21 2.23 -14.32
C GLN A 124 1.81 1.12 -13.45
N GLY A 125 1.47 -0.14 -13.71
CA GLY A 125 2.01 -1.29 -12.97
C GLY A 125 3.52 -1.43 -13.10
N LYS A 126 4.07 -1.27 -14.31
CA LYS A 126 5.53 -1.29 -14.53
C LYS A 126 6.24 -0.14 -13.81
N SER A 127 5.70 1.08 -13.92
CA SER A 127 6.26 2.24 -13.24
C SER A 127 6.22 2.09 -11.72
N LEU A 128 5.15 1.51 -11.17
CA LEU A 128 5.03 1.23 -9.74
C LEU A 128 6.10 0.23 -9.27
N ASP A 129 6.30 -0.86 -10.01
CA ASP A 129 7.32 -1.86 -9.69
C ASP A 129 8.74 -1.26 -9.73
N GLU A 130 9.08 -0.53 -10.80
CA GLU A 130 10.38 0.15 -10.91
C GLU A 130 10.58 1.19 -9.81
N TRP A 131 9.58 2.04 -9.56
CA TRP A 131 9.64 3.04 -8.49
C TRP A 131 9.80 2.38 -7.11
N SER A 132 9.03 1.32 -6.83
CA SER A 132 9.09 0.60 -5.56
C SER A 132 10.48 0.03 -5.31
N ARG A 133 11.09 -0.61 -6.32
CA ARG A 133 12.45 -1.16 -6.23
C ARG A 133 13.50 -0.08 -5.99
N ASN A 134 13.46 0.99 -6.79
CA ASN A 134 14.43 2.09 -6.68
C ASN A 134 14.33 2.81 -5.33
N THR A 135 13.11 3.16 -4.92
CA THR A 135 12.87 3.85 -3.65
C THR A 135 13.29 2.97 -2.47
N THR A 136 12.98 1.68 -2.51
CA THR A 136 13.37 0.77 -1.43
C THR A 136 14.89 0.58 -1.35
N ALA A 137 15.58 0.54 -2.49
CA ALA A 137 17.04 0.52 -2.52
C ALA A 137 17.65 1.80 -1.91
N GLU A 138 17.06 2.97 -2.17
CA GLU A 138 17.48 4.24 -1.54
C GLU A 138 17.25 4.24 -0.02
N VAL A 139 16.09 3.78 0.44
CA VAL A 139 15.71 3.66 1.86
C VAL A 139 16.72 2.80 2.61
N ARG A 140 17.12 1.65 2.04
CA ARG A 140 18.10 0.76 2.67
C ARG A 140 19.49 1.38 2.77
N LYS A 141 19.95 2.10 1.74
CA LYS A 141 21.25 2.81 1.78
C LYS A 141 21.34 3.85 2.89
N LYS A 142 20.21 4.46 3.27
CA LYS A 142 20.15 5.46 4.36
C LYS A 142 20.05 4.84 5.76
N SER A 143 19.78 3.53 5.83
CA SER A 143 19.57 2.79 7.08
C SER A 143 20.82 1.98 7.51
N SER A 144 21.83 1.89 6.63
CA SER A 144 23.15 1.28 6.90
C SER A 144 24.15 2.35 7.33
#